data_AF-A0A3A8KQ52-F1
#
_entry.id   AF-A0A3A8KQ52-F1
#
_cell.length_a   1.000
_cell.length_b   1.000
_cell.length_c   1.000
_cell.angle_alpha   90.00
_cell.angle_beta   90.00
_cell.angle_gamma   90.00
#
_symmetry.space_group_name_H-M   'P 1'
#
loop_
_entity.id
_entity.type
_entity.pdbx_description
1 polymer ?
#
loop_
_entity_poly.entity_id
_entity_poly.type
_entity_poly.pdbx_seq_one_letter_code
_entity_poly.pdbx_strand_id
1 'polypeptide(L)'
;MRWHWTLGLLCTGCAALSRGLDGDPVDAEPTPTVEKILRVPLDEALFVTRRLLEEQRLDVFEHNDTKELFSQSWEIGVNVRGNRTFERYMVRGEEVGPRQSVIRIFRLQYREAEAAVEQQMPEPGSEKTNDHRYLHERDPFARETFENVPSLEGFKLRRGIRDLPQERKLLARLEMVPSLELVGGKASIPVRDVKVPAWGPESADAPPRCGEAVQGVEPLLVAGQTVLVADPLGTRELPDAAARMLCDATARKLPVALALSVPSVDQAALDEYLASAGSGPDLERLLVLSDFFRRVDQDGRSSAGVIHLIEAARRLRTQGHAISLVAFDSNGASGNAREEEMAKNLIAFRQANPDAWLLVLAGDVHVRTVGVDWDSKFEPMGARLTKALPSSPVKALEVGFTRGIHYACRFNVWQQVDCDVHGINPTAEVRQEPDTPRKVLLFAGPGQTGFHGRLYLGQLSASLPVLQRAARAPEAPAVMHGAVTAPGTTAAKPSPW
;
A
#
# COMPACT_ATOMS: atom_id res chain seq x y z
N MET A 1 1.86 79.38 -25.43
CA MET A 1 1.81 78.37 -26.51
C MET A 1 2.12 77.03 -25.85
N ARG A 2 1.10 76.16 -25.67
CA ARG A 2 0.88 74.91 -26.45
C ARG A 2 2.16 74.04 -26.43
N TRP A 3 2.19 72.83 -25.85
CA TRP A 3 1.25 71.73 -26.03
C TRP A 3 1.43 70.59 -24.98
N HIS A 4 0.27 70.03 -24.61
CA HIS A 4 -0.12 68.63 -24.34
C HIS A 4 0.68 67.66 -23.45
N TRP A 5 0.01 67.33 -22.35
CA TRP A 5 -0.10 66.00 -21.73
C TRP A 5 -0.53 64.93 -22.73
N THR A 6 0.04 63.72 -22.66
CA THR A 6 -0.71 62.47 -22.89
C THR A 6 -0.09 61.32 -22.09
N LEU A 7 -0.82 60.95 -21.05
CA LEU A 7 -0.72 59.70 -20.30
C LEU A 7 -1.26 58.60 -21.22
N GLY A 8 -0.39 57.69 -21.67
CA GLY A 8 -0.78 56.52 -22.45
C GLY A 8 -1.20 55.37 -21.54
N LEU A 9 -2.43 55.41 -21.03
CA LEU A 9 -3.13 54.24 -20.48
C LEU A 9 -3.59 53.37 -21.66
N LEU A 10 -2.80 52.36 -21.99
CA LEU A 10 -3.22 51.27 -22.86
C LEU A 10 -3.86 50.18 -22.01
N CYS A 11 -5.11 49.91 -22.34
CA CYS A 11 -5.97 48.88 -21.79
C CYS A 11 -5.30 47.51 -21.84
N THR A 12 -4.89 46.98 -20.69
CA THR A 12 -4.77 45.53 -20.49
C THR A 12 -6.07 45.05 -19.86
N GLY A 13 -6.72 44.13 -20.57
CA GLY A 13 -8.04 43.63 -20.24
C GLY A 13 -8.11 43.04 -18.84
N CYS A 14 -9.18 43.40 -18.13
CA CYS A 14 -9.68 42.72 -16.96
C CYS A 14 -10.05 41.27 -17.32
N ALA A 15 -9.15 40.32 -17.08
CA ALA A 15 -9.51 38.92 -16.87
C ALA A 15 -9.54 38.68 -15.35
N ALA A 16 -10.68 38.97 -14.74
CA ALA A 16 -10.94 38.68 -13.34
C ALA A 16 -11.14 37.16 -13.16
N LEU A 17 -10.19 36.55 -12.45
CA LEU A 17 -10.40 35.61 -11.34
C LEU A 17 -11.68 34.76 -11.36
N SER A 18 -11.55 33.52 -11.85
CA SER A 18 -12.16 32.35 -11.20
C SER A 18 -11.07 31.28 -11.03
N ARG A 19 -10.13 31.57 -10.13
CA ARG A 19 -9.26 30.54 -9.58
C ARG A 19 -10.15 29.66 -8.69
N GLY A 20 -10.38 28.42 -9.14
CA GLY A 20 -10.95 27.38 -8.28
C GLY A 20 -10.01 27.10 -7.11
N LEU A 21 -10.59 26.79 -5.95
CA LEU A 21 -9.88 26.33 -4.77
C LEU A 21 -9.35 24.92 -5.02
N ASP A 22 -8.26 24.82 -5.78
CA ASP A 22 -7.35 23.68 -5.88
C ASP A 22 -6.15 24.19 -6.68
N GLY A 23 -5.11 24.64 -5.97
CA GLY A 23 -3.84 24.90 -6.63
C GLY A 23 -3.38 23.62 -7.33
N ASP A 24 -2.94 23.73 -8.58
CA ASP A 24 -2.35 22.60 -9.31
C ASP A 24 -1.37 21.85 -8.40
N PRO A 25 -1.43 20.51 -8.31
CA PRO A 25 -0.26 19.80 -7.87
C PRO A 25 0.80 20.05 -8.95
N VAL A 26 1.86 20.74 -8.55
CA VAL A 26 3.16 20.73 -9.21
C VAL A 26 3.60 19.27 -9.24
N ASP A 27 3.13 18.53 -10.26
CA ASP A 27 3.54 17.19 -10.70
C ASP A 27 2.52 16.72 -11.76
N ALA A 28 2.70 17.20 -12.99
CA ALA A 28 1.99 16.67 -14.15
C ALA A 28 2.60 15.30 -14.53
N GLU A 29 2.34 14.28 -13.71
CA GLU A 29 2.54 12.89 -14.14
C GLU A 29 1.83 12.69 -15.49
N PRO A 30 2.45 11.97 -16.44
CA PRO A 30 1.87 11.76 -17.76
C PRO A 30 0.50 11.08 -17.64
N THR A 31 -0.41 11.42 -18.55
CA THR A 31 -1.72 10.73 -18.61
C THR A 31 -1.47 9.23 -18.79
N PRO A 32 -2.03 8.37 -17.91
CA PRO A 32 -1.76 6.94 -17.97
C PRO A 32 -2.26 6.36 -19.30
N THR A 33 -1.40 5.56 -19.94
CA THR A 33 -1.72 4.86 -21.19
C THR A 33 -2.37 3.50 -20.95
N VAL A 34 -2.37 3.01 -19.70
CA VAL A 34 -2.94 1.74 -19.27
C VAL A 34 -3.81 1.92 -18.04
N GLU A 35 -4.82 1.05 -17.90
CA GLU A 35 -5.70 1.07 -16.74
C GLU A 35 -4.97 0.64 -15.47
N LYS A 36 -5.31 1.31 -14.37
CA LYS A 36 -4.72 1.02 -13.06
C LYS A 36 -5.55 -0.04 -12.34
N ILE A 37 -5.00 -1.24 -12.25
CA ILE A 37 -5.61 -2.34 -11.48
C ILE A 37 -5.21 -2.18 -10.02
N LEU A 38 -6.21 -1.98 -9.16
CA LEU A 38 -6.09 -1.95 -7.70
C LEU A 38 -6.12 -3.38 -7.15
N ARG A 39 -5.30 -3.66 -6.14
CA ARG A 39 -5.20 -4.98 -5.50
C ARG A 39 -6.13 -5.11 -4.29
N VAL A 40 -7.40 -4.80 -4.50
CA VAL A 40 -8.47 -4.90 -3.50
C VAL A 40 -9.77 -5.37 -4.17
N PRO A 41 -10.68 -6.02 -3.42
CA PRO A 41 -12.05 -6.29 -3.88
C PRO A 41 -12.75 -5.01 -4.35
N LEU A 42 -13.65 -5.15 -5.33
CA LEU A 42 -14.41 -4.03 -5.88
C LEU A 42 -15.18 -3.28 -4.79
N ASP A 43 -15.79 -4.01 -3.87
CA ASP A 43 -16.62 -3.47 -2.79
C ASP A 43 -15.80 -2.56 -1.87
N GLU A 44 -14.57 -2.98 -1.56
CA GLU A 44 -13.62 -2.21 -0.76
C GLU A 44 -13.18 -0.95 -1.49
N ALA A 45 -12.84 -1.07 -2.79
CA ALA A 45 -12.47 0.07 -3.61
C ALA A 45 -13.60 1.11 -3.72
N LEU A 46 -14.84 0.67 -3.93
CA LEU A 46 -16.01 1.53 -3.99
C LEU A 46 -16.31 2.16 -2.63
N PHE A 47 -16.17 1.43 -1.53
CA PHE A 47 -16.33 1.98 -0.18
C PHE A 47 -15.33 3.11 0.09
N VAL A 48 -14.05 2.90 -0.22
CA VAL A 48 -13.01 3.95 -0.05
C VAL A 48 -13.26 5.12 -0.99
N THR A 49 -13.72 4.87 -2.22
CA THR A 49 -14.08 5.93 -3.17
C THR A 49 -15.25 6.77 -2.67
N ARG A 50 -16.29 6.14 -2.12
CA ARG A 50 -17.41 6.82 -1.47
C ARG A 50 -16.91 7.75 -0.36
N ARG A 51 -16.08 7.24 0.55
CA ARG A 51 -15.50 8.04 1.65
C ARG A 51 -14.67 9.21 1.15
N LEU A 52 -13.88 9.00 0.08
CA LEU A 52 -13.10 10.05 -0.57
C LEU A 52 -13.96 11.21 -1.07
N LEU A 53 -15.14 10.93 -1.62
CA LEU A 53 -16.07 11.97 -2.08
C LEU A 53 -16.86 12.58 -0.91
N GLU A 54 -17.28 11.79 0.07
CA GLU A 54 -17.99 12.27 1.27
C GLU A 54 -17.16 13.26 2.10
N GLU A 55 -15.85 13.05 2.20
CA GLU A 55 -14.92 14.00 2.84
C GLU A 55 -14.88 15.38 2.16
N GLN A 56 -15.27 15.45 0.88
CA GLN A 56 -15.44 16.70 0.13
C GLN A 56 -16.83 17.33 0.38
N ARG A 57 -17.57 16.85 1.39
CA ARG A 57 -18.94 17.25 1.72
C ARG A 57 -19.92 16.98 0.58
N LEU A 58 -19.70 15.88 -0.14
CA LEU A 58 -20.59 15.43 -1.20
C LEU A 58 -21.39 14.23 -0.74
N ASP A 59 -22.71 14.32 -0.80
CA ASP A 59 -23.56 13.14 -0.66
C ASP A 59 -23.31 12.19 -1.83
N VAL A 60 -23.19 10.89 -1.55
CA VAL A 60 -22.91 9.86 -2.55
C VAL A 60 -24.04 8.86 -2.60
N PHE A 61 -24.58 8.66 -3.79
CA PHE A 61 -25.64 7.74 -4.12
C PHE A 61 -25.07 6.56 -4.90
N GLU A 62 -25.60 5.37 -4.70
CA GLU A 62 -25.25 4.17 -5.47
C GLU A 62 -26.42 3.80 -6.35
N HIS A 63 -26.13 3.38 -7.58
CA HIS A 63 -27.17 2.88 -8.46
C HIS A 63 -27.55 1.46 -8.06
N ASN A 64 -28.85 1.16 -8.01
CA ASN A 64 -29.30 -0.15 -7.50
C ASN A 64 -28.86 -1.32 -8.38
N ASP A 65 -28.74 -1.11 -9.71
CA ASP A 65 -28.48 -2.17 -10.68
C ASP A 65 -27.05 -2.14 -11.27
N THR A 66 -26.32 -1.05 -11.07
CA THR A 66 -24.96 -0.88 -11.60
C THR A 66 -24.04 -0.55 -10.43
N LYS A 67 -22.83 -1.12 -10.39
CA LYS A 67 -21.81 -0.82 -9.36
C LYS A 67 -21.20 0.59 -9.60
N GLU A 68 -22.07 1.57 -9.77
CA GLU A 68 -21.77 2.95 -10.07
C GLU A 68 -22.15 3.84 -8.89
N LEU A 69 -21.29 4.80 -8.59
CA LEU A 69 -21.56 5.82 -7.57
C LEU A 69 -21.75 7.17 -8.24
N PHE A 70 -22.64 7.98 -7.69
CA PHE A 70 -22.86 9.35 -8.12
C PHE A 70 -22.82 10.29 -6.94
N SER A 71 -22.11 11.40 -7.05
CA SER A 71 -22.20 12.46 -6.03
C SER A 71 -23.46 13.30 -6.23
N GLN A 72 -23.86 14.05 -5.20
CA GLN A 72 -24.72 15.22 -5.39
C GLN A 72 -24.11 16.17 -6.42
N SER A 73 -24.99 16.86 -7.16
CA SER A 73 -24.57 17.92 -8.07
C SER A 73 -24.43 19.23 -7.32
N TRP A 74 -23.39 20.00 -7.62
CA TRP A 74 -23.21 21.35 -7.06
C TRP A 74 -23.05 22.37 -8.18
N GLU A 75 -23.42 23.61 -7.90
CA GLU A 75 -23.30 24.72 -8.84
C GLU A 75 -21.89 25.31 -8.80
N ILE A 76 -21.33 25.65 -9.96
CA ILE A 76 -19.97 26.20 -10.05
C ILE A 76 -19.97 27.65 -10.57
N GLY A 77 -19.20 28.53 -9.92
CA GLY A 77 -19.01 29.92 -10.35
C GLY A 77 -20.21 30.85 -10.07
N VAL A 78 -20.18 32.04 -10.67
CA VAL A 78 -21.28 33.03 -10.59
C VAL A 78 -22.24 32.75 -11.73
N ASN A 79 -23.35 32.09 -11.43
CA ASN A 79 -24.32 31.68 -12.44
C ASN A 79 -25.42 32.74 -12.63
N VAL A 80 -25.80 32.95 -13.89
CA VAL A 80 -26.94 33.77 -14.29
C VAL A 80 -28.06 32.82 -14.74
N ARG A 81 -29.31 33.17 -14.44
CA ARG A 81 -30.50 32.41 -14.86
C ARG A 81 -30.48 32.19 -16.38
N GLY A 82 -30.64 30.95 -16.83
CA GLY A 82 -30.55 30.55 -18.24
C GLY A 82 -29.15 30.11 -18.69
N ASN A 83 -28.14 30.16 -17.81
CA ASN A 83 -26.78 29.69 -18.10
C ASN A 83 -26.12 29.09 -16.84
N ARG A 84 -26.91 28.39 -16.02
CA ARG A 84 -26.39 27.72 -14.82
C ARG A 84 -25.54 26.52 -15.19
N THR A 85 -24.42 26.35 -14.50
CA THR A 85 -23.52 25.21 -14.70
C THR A 85 -23.41 24.40 -13.42
N PHE A 86 -23.65 23.10 -13.54
CA PHE A 86 -23.54 22.14 -12.45
C PHE A 86 -22.42 21.14 -12.71
N GLU A 87 -21.76 20.69 -11.66
CA GLU A 87 -20.83 19.59 -11.70
C GLU A 87 -21.26 18.47 -10.75
N ARG A 88 -20.90 17.23 -11.10
CA ARG A 88 -20.99 16.07 -10.20
C ARG A 88 -19.91 15.05 -10.53
N TYR A 89 -19.61 14.16 -9.59
CA TYR A 89 -18.82 12.97 -9.84
C TYR A 89 -19.68 11.77 -10.23
N MET A 90 -19.15 10.96 -11.14
CA MET A 90 -19.62 9.62 -11.48
C MET A 90 -18.45 8.65 -11.34
N VAL A 91 -18.65 7.56 -10.62
CA VAL A 91 -17.65 6.53 -10.40
C VAL A 91 -18.12 5.25 -11.09
N ARG A 92 -17.25 4.66 -11.90
CA ARG A 92 -17.47 3.33 -12.48
C ARG A 92 -16.46 2.36 -11.91
N GLY A 93 -16.95 1.32 -11.26
CA GLY A 93 -16.14 0.23 -10.76
C GLY A 93 -16.29 -1.03 -11.61
N GLU A 94 -15.20 -1.78 -11.78
CA GLU A 94 -15.16 -3.04 -12.52
C GLU A 94 -14.32 -4.06 -11.75
N GLU A 95 -14.86 -5.26 -11.56
CA GLU A 95 -14.11 -6.39 -11.03
C GLU A 95 -13.39 -7.09 -12.18
N VAL A 96 -12.06 -7.13 -12.12
CA VAL A 96 -11.22 -7.70 -13.20
C VAL A 96 -10.54 -9.00 -12.79
N GLY A 97 -10.77 -9.45 -11.55
CA GLY A 97 -10.26 -10.71 -11.02
C GLY A 97 -10.42 -10.79 -9.50
N PRO A 98 -10.08 -11.94 -8.90
CA PRO A 98 -10.15 -12.12 -7.45
C PRO A 98 -9.34 -11.04 -6.73
N ARG A 99 -10.01 -10.23 -5.90
CA ARG A 99 -9.40 -9.09 -5.18
C ARG A 99 -8.67 -8.12 -6.11
N GLN A 100 -9.15 -7.97 -7.34
CA GLN A 100 -8.64 -7.01 -8.31
C GLN A 100 -9.78 -6.16 -8.86
N SER A 101 -9.62 -4.84 -8.80
CA SER A 101 -10.63 -3.90 -9.25
C SER A 101 -10.04 -2.75 -10.06
N VAL A 102 -10.86 -2.17 -10.93
CA VAL A 102 -10.58 -0.92 -11.62
C VAL A 102 -11.64 0.09 -11.20
N ILE A 103 -11.21 1.26 -10.74
CA ILE A 103 -12.09 2.37 -10.42
C ILE A 103 -11.77 3.53 -11.37
N ARG A 104 -12.79 4.03 -12.05
CA ARG A 104 -12.73 5.21 -12.91
C ARG A 104 -13.58 6.31 -12.30
N ILE A 105 -12.99 7.47 -12.03
CA ILE A 105 -13.70 8.62 -11.46
C ILE A 105 -13.84 9.67 -12.56
N PHE A 106 -15.06 10.08 -12.85
CA PHE A 106 -15.38 11.09 -13.85
C PHE A 106 -15.98 12.32 -13.18
N ARG A 107 -15.48 13.51 -13.53
CA ARG A 107 -16.11 14.79 -13.24
C ARG A 107 -16.98 15.18 -14.43
N LEU A 108 -18.29 15.23 -14.22
CA LEU A 108 -19.30 15.55 -15.22
C LEU A 108 -19.75 17.00 -15.06
N GLN A 109 -19.82 17.73 -16.16
CA GLN A 109 -20.29 19.11 -16.22
C GLN A 109 -21.58 19.19 -17.03
N TYR A 110 -22.60 19.82 -16.45
CA TYR A 110 -23.93 20.02 -17.02
C TYR A 110 -24.22 21.51 -17.19
N ARG A 111 -24.99 21.85 -18.23
CA ARG A 111 -25.48 23.21 -18.48
C ARG A 111 -27.00 23.24 -18.56
N GLU A 112 -27.60 24.30 -18.05
CA GLU A 112 -29.04 24.52 -18.11
C GLU A 112 -29.52 24.44 -19.56
N ALA A 113 -30.53 23.61 -19.81
CA ALA A 113 -31.08 23.43 -21.14
C ALA A 113 -31.95 24.64 -21.49
N GLU A 114 -31.79 25.20 -22.70
CA GLU A 114 -32.63 26.33 -23.17
C GLU A 114 -34.14 26.00 -23.08
N ALA A 115 -34.53 24.74 -23.30
CA ALA A 115 -35.91 24.27 -23.15
C ALA A 115 -36.47 24.32 -21.70
N ALA A 116 -35.61 24.39 -20.67
CA ALA A 116 -36.03 24.57 -19.28
C ALA A 116 -36.43 26.04 -18.98
N VAL A 117 -36.04 26.98 -19.85
CA VAL A 117 -36.43 28.40 -19.78
C VAL A 117 -37.80 28.61 -20.46
N GLU A 118 -38.23 27.70 -21.34
CA GLU A 118 -39.42 27.83 -22.20
C GLU A 118 -40.73 27.26 -21.63
N GLN A 119 -40.84 27.01 -20.32
CA GLN A 119 -42.16 26.86 -19.68
C GLN A 119 -42.75 28.21 -19.25
N GLN A 120 -42.77 29.17 -20.16
CA GLN A 120 -43.70 30.30 -20.09
C GLN A 120 -44.49 30.30 -21.39
N MET A 121 -45.80 30.05 -21.29
CA MET A 121 -46.70 30.24 -22.43
C MET A 121 -46.44 31.65 -22.99
N PRO A 122 -46.08 31.79 -24.28
CA PRO A 122 -45.90 33.11 -24.86
C PRO A 122 -47.24 33.84 -24.81
N GLU A 123 -47.23 35.11 -24.37
CA GLU A 123 -48.42 35.94 -24.42
C GLU A 123 -48.97 35.98 -25.86
N PRO A 124 -50.31 35.99 -26.04
CA PRO A 124 -50.92 36.02 -27.36
C PRO A 124 -50.48 37.30 -28.09
N GLY A 125 -49.64 37.17 -29.11
CA GLY A 125 -49.22 38.28 -29.98
C GLY A 125 -47.73 38.64 -29.97
N SER A 126 -46.85 37.88 -29.30
CA SER A 126 -45.41 38.14 -29.42
C SER A 126 -44.81 37.60 -30.74
N GLU A 127 -44.10 38.48 -31.44
CA GLU A 127 -43.50 38.30 -32.77
C GLU A 127 -42.24 37.40 -32.77
N LYS A 128 -42.19 36.39 -31.88
CA LYS A 128 -41.05 35.46 -31.74
C LYS A 128 -41.21 34.14 -32.48
N THR A 129 -42.06 34.10 -33.51
CA THR A 129 -42.33 32.87 -34.27
C THR A 129 -41.25 32.51 -35.29
N ASN A 130 -40.22 33.33 -35.49
CA ASN A 130 -39.20 33.09 -36.52
C ASN A 130 -37.80 32.70 -36.02
N ASP A 131 -37.53 32.69 -34.71
CA ASP A 131 -36.17 32.35 -34.20
C ASP A 131 -35.96 30.85 -33.99
N HIS A 132 -37.04 30.06 -33.94
CA HIS A 132 -36.98 28.60 -33.74
C HIS A 132 -36.37 27.82 -34.91
N ARG A 133 -36.11 28.46 -36.05
CA ARG A 133 -35.55 27.77 -37.24
C ARG A 133 -34.04 27.91 -37.39
N TYR A 134 -33.40 28.86 -36.69
CA TYR A 134 -31.97 29.15 -36.85
C TYR A 134 -31.04 28.45 -35.85
N LEU A 135 -31.58 27.82 -34.79
CA LEU A 135 -30.78 27.13 -33.76
C LEU A 135 -30.59 25.62 -34.01
N HIS A 136 -31.26 25.04 -35.01
CA HIS A 136 -31.16 23.60 -35.29
C HIS A 136 -29.87 23.16 -36.02
N GLU A 137 -29.04 24.09 -36.51
CA GLU A 137 -27.86 23.78 -37.34
C GLU A 137 -26.50 24.03 -36.67
N ARG A 138 -26.47 24.28 -35.36
CA ARG A 138 -25.22 24.34 -34.59
C ARG A 138 -25.28 23.48 -33.35
N ASP A 139 -25.17 22.17 -33.54
CA ASP A 139 -24.58 21.31 -32.51
C ASP A 139 -23.24 20.75 -33.00
N PRO A 140 -22.15 21.55 -32.97
CA PRO A 140 -20.81 21.09 -33.34
C PRO A 140 -20.19 20.20 -32.26
N PHE A 141 -20.92 19.94 -31.15
CA PHE A 141 -20.43 19.23 -29.98
C PHE A 141 -21.17 17.93 -29.69
N ALA A 142 -21.97 17.42 -30.64
CA ALA A 142 -22.40 16.02 -30.68
C ALA A 142 -21.20 15.10 -30.98
N ARG A 143 -20.22 15.09 -30.07
CA ARG A 143 -19.14 14.10 -30.02
C ARG A 143 -19.39 13.22 -28.81
N GLU A 144 -19.82 11.99 -29.12
CA GLU A 144 -19.85 10.80 -28.28
C GLU A 144 -20.41 11.03 -26.88
N THR A 145 -21.73 10.92 -26.79
CA THR A 145 -22.44 10.73 -25.53
C THR A 145 -21.87 9.52 -24.82
N PHE A 146 -21.30 9.72 -23.63
CA PHE A 146 -21.10 8.64 -22.68
C PHE A 146 -22.45 7.89 -22.54
N GLU A 147 -22.50 6.63 -22.95
CA GLU A 147 -23.69 5.80 -22.77
C GLU A 147 -23.98 5.65 -21.26
N ASN A 148 -25.27 5.70 -20.90
CA ASN A 148 -25.78 5.52 -19.53
C ASN A 148 -25.31 6.56 -18.49
N VAL A 149 -25.06 7.81 -18.90
CA VAL A 149 -24.87 8.91 -17.93
C VAL A 149 -26.22 9.42 -17.43
N PRO A 150 -26.43 9.54 -16.10
CA PRO A 150 -27.70 10.06 -15.58
C PRO A 150 -27.98 11.47 -16.10
N SER A 151 -29.21 11.65 -16.61
CA SER A 151 -29.76 12.96 -16.92
C SER A 151 -29.96 13.76 -15.63
N LEU A 152 -29.66 15.06 -15.66
CA LEU A 152 -30.03 15.99 -14.61
C LEU A 152 -31.23 16.81 -15.13
N GLU A 153 -32.35 16.80 -14.41
CA GLU A 153 -33.60 17.43 -14.87
C GLU A 153 -33.38 18.93 -15.16
N GLY A 154 -33.71 19.35 -16.38
CA GLY A 154 -33.49 20.74 -16.83
C GLY A 154 -32.06 21.06 -17.29
N PHE A 155 -31.14 20.09 -17.33
CA PHE A 155 -29.76 20.29 -17.76
C PHE A 155 -29.29 19.26 -18.81
N LYS A 156 -28.40 19.69 -19.70
CA LYS A 156 -27.72 18.84 -20.69
C LYS A 156 -26.26 18.61 -20.28
N LEU A 157 -25.78 17.37 -20.43
CA LEU A 157 -24.37 17.04 -20.24
C LEU A 157 -23.54 17.81 -21.27
N ARG A 158 -22.55 18.57 -20.80
CA ARG A 158 -21.63 19.31 -21.65
C ARG A 158 -20.33 18.55 -21.89
N ARG A 159 -19.77 17.95 -20.82
CA ARG A 159 -18.49 17.25 -20.86
C ARG A 159 -18.34 16.34 -19.65
N GLY A 160 -17.72 15.18 -19.85
CA GLY A 160 -17.15 14.35 -18.78
C GLY A 160 -15.64 14.27 -18.91
N ILE A 161 -14.90 14.39 -17.81
CA ILE A 161 -13.44 14.26 -17.78
C ILE A 161 -13.08 13.23 -16.72
N ARG A 162 -12.16 12.32 -17.02
CA ARG A 162 -11.58 11.40 -16.03
C ARG A 162 -10.73 12.19 -15.04
N ASP A 163 -11.09 12.12 -13.77
CA ASP A 163 -10.46 12.86 -12.68
C ASP A 163 -9.29 12.07 -12.10
N LEU A 164 -8.15 12.13 -12.80
CA LEU A 164 -6.91 11.48 -12.37
C LEU A 164 -6.41 11.95 -10.99
N PRO A 165 -6.54 13.23 -10.59
CA PRO A 165 -6.27 13.64 -9.21
C PRO A 165 -7.07 12.85 -8.15
N GLN A 166 -8.39 12.64 -8.35
CA GLN A 166 -9.19 11.82 -7.44
C GLN A 166 -8.75 10.35 -7.44
N GLU A 167 -8.46 9.78 -8.63
CA GLU A 167 -7.94 8.41 -8.73
C GLU A 167 -6.58 8.23 -8.04
N ARG A 168 -5.72 9.27 -8.03
CA ARG A 168 -4.45 9.28 -7.28
C ARG A 168 -4.68 9.30 -5.77
N LYS A 169 -5.63 10.10 -5.28
CA LYS A 169 -6.04 10.08 -3.86
C LYS A 169 -6.58 8.71 -3.45
N LEU A 170 -7.40 8.09 -4.30
CA LEU A 170 -7.91 6.74 -4.09
C LEU A 170 -6.77 5.71 -4.00
N LEU A 171 -5.84 5.74 -4.96
CA LEU A 171 -4.67 4.86 -4.96
C LEU A 171 -3.87 4.98 -3.65
N ALA A 172 -3.60 6.22 -3.21
CA ALA A 172 -2.86 6.46 -1.99
C ALA A 172 -3.56 5.83 -0.77
N ARG A 173 -4.89 5.94 -0.67
CA ARG A 173 -5.66 5.36 0.44
C ARG A 173 -5.72 3.83 0.43
N LEU A 174 -5.56 3.22 -0.74
CA LEU A 174 -5.67 1.76 -0.89
C LEU A 174 -4.32 1.04 -0.84
N GLU A 175 -3.23 1.68 -1.27
CA GLU A 175 -1.93 1.03 -1.49
C GLU A 175 -0.75 1.73 -0.82
N MET A 176 -0.98 2.84 -0.10
CA MET A 176 0.01 3.47 0.79
C MET A 176 -0.38 3.29 2.26
N VAL A 177 -1.02 2.15 2.56
CA VAL A 177 -1.53 1.82 3.90
C VAL A 177 -0.41 1.14 4.71
N PRO A 178 -0.19 1.54 5.98
CA PRO A 178 0.77 0.86 6.84
C PRO A 178 0.43 -0.63 7.01
N SER A 179 1.44 -1.48 6.93
CA SER A 179 1.31 -2.90 7.26
C SER A 179 1.35 -3.10 8.77
N LEU A 180 0.63 -4.12 9.24
CA LEU A 180 0.60 -4.53 10.64
C LEU A 180 1.72 -5.53 10.91
N GLU A 181 2.60 -5.21 11.86
CA GLU A 181 3.51 -6.19 12.44
C GLU A 181 2.89 -6.79 13.69
N LEU A 182 2.47 -8.05 13.60
CA LEU A 182 1.74 -8.72 14.67
C LEU A 182 2.70 -9.42 15.63
N VAL A 183 2.58 -9.09 16.92
CA VAL A 183 3.40 -9.68 17.98
C VAL A 183 2.63 -10.79 18.70
N GLY A 184 3.29 -11.91 18.93
CA GLY A 184 2.64 -13.12 19.45
C GLY A 184 1.62 -13.69 18.46
N GLY A 185 0.60 -14.37 18.98
CA GLY A 185 -0.47 -14.97 18.18
C GLY A 185 -0.51 -16.50 18.31
N LYS A 186 -1.70 -17.09 18.14
CA LYS A 186 -1.85 -18.54 18.21
C LYS A 186 -1.23 -19.18 16.97
N ALA A 187 -0.39 -20.20 17.17
CA ALA A 187 0.02 -21.08 16.09
C ALA A 187 -1.23 -21.80 15.55
N SER A 188 -1.48 -21.63 14.25
CA SER A 188 -2.71 -22.10 13.59
C SER A 188 -2.48 -23.35 12.76
N ILE A 189 -1.26 -23.54 12.28
CA ILE A 189 -0.87 -24.68 11.46
C ILE A 189 -0.41 -25.79 12.40
N PRO A 190 -1.11 -26.94 12.44
CA PRO A 190 -0.70 -28.07 13.25
C PRO A 190 0.68 -28.55 12.80
N VAL A 191 1.53 -28.89 13.77
CA VAL A 191 2.90 -29.40 13.53
C VAL A 191 2.94 -30.52 12.48
N ARG A 192 1.95 -31.42 12.49
CA ARG A 192 1.83 -32.54 11.54
C ARG A 192 1.57 -32.13 10.08
N ASP A 193 1.08 -30.92 9.86
CA ASP A 193 0.70 -30.38 8.55
C ASP A 193 1.80 -29.45 7.99
N VAL A 194 2.88 -29.25 8.73
CA VAL A 194 4.08 -28.54 8.28
C VAL A 194 4.78 -29.43 7.26
N LYS A 195 4.55 -29.14 5.98
CA LYS A 195 5.29 -29.67 4.86
C LYS A 195 5.64 -28.52 3.96
N VAL A 196 6.89 -28.45 3.51
CA VAL A 196 7.32 -27.46 2.51
C VAL A 196 7.44 -28.18 1.17
N PRO A 197 6.35 -28.35 0.41
CA PRO A 197 6.43 -28.99 -0.90
C PRO A 197 7.41 -28.19 -1.77
N ALA A 198 8.32 -28.91 -2.41
CA ALA A 198 9.36 -28.36 -3.28
C ALA A 198 10.50 -27.55 -2.61
N TRP A 199 10.69 -27.65 -1.28
CA TRP A 199 12.02 -27.38 -0.69
C TRP A 199 12.97 -28.57 -0.99
N GLY A 200 13.14 -28.84 -2.28
CA GLY A 200 14.00 -29.90 -2.81
C GLY A 200 15.46 -29.47 -2.83
N PRO A 201 16.40 -30.43 -2.82
CA PRO A 201 17.81 -30.15 -2.63
C PRO A 201 18.39 -29.48 -3.88
N GLU A 202 18.53 -28.15 -3.87
CA GLU A 202 19.82 -27.63 -4.31
C GLU A 202 20.84 -28.24 -3.35
N SER A 203 21.83 -28.98 -3.87
CA SER A 203 22.74 -29.77 -3.02
C SER A 203 23.21 -28.93 -1.83
N ALA A 204 23.38 -29.57 -0.67
CA ALA A 204 23.81 -28.87 0.55
C ALA A 204 25.10 -28.05 0.33
N ASP A 205 25.89 -28.44 -0.68
CA ASP A 205 27.15 -27.84 -1.11
C ASP A 205 27.03 -26.79 -2.23
N ALA A 206 25.85 -26.60 -2.84
CA ALA A 206 25.69 -25.62 -3.91
C ALA A 206 25.92 -24.20 -3.36
N PRO A 207 26.64 -23.33 -4.11
CA PRO A 207 26.98 -22.00 -3.63
C PRO A 207 25.71 -21.18 -3.32
N PRO A 208 25.79 -20.25 -2.35
CA PRO A 208 24.66 -19.39 -2.05
C PRO A 208 24.27 -18.60 -3.30
N ARG A 209 22.97 -18.52 -3.57
CA ARG A 209 22.44 -17.62 -4.60
C ARG A 209 22.58 -16.18 -4.07
N CYS A 210 23.66 -15.51 -4.46
CA CYS A 210 23.94 -14.15 -4.03
C CYS A 210 23.09 -13.07 -4.71
N GLY A 211 22.11 -13.43 -5.53
CA GLY A 211 21.23 -12.47 -6.21
C GLY A 211 21.94 -11.47 -7.14
N GLU A 212 21.19 -10.47 -7.59
CA GLU A 212 21.70 -9.35 -8.38
C GLU A 212 22.60 -8.43 -7.54
N ALA A 213 23.61 -7.84 -8.17
CA ALA A 213 24.51 -6.90 -7.48
C ALA A 213 23.78 -5.65 -6.98
N VAL A 214 24.14 -5.18 -5.78
CA VAL A 214 23.66 -3.92 -5.21
C VAL A 214 24.77 -2.89 -5.33
N GLN A 215 24.65 -1.95 -6.26
CA GLN A 215 25.67 -0.93 -6.49
C GLN A 215 25.80 0.02 -5.29
N GLY A 216 27.00 0.47 -4.94
CA GLY A 216 27.20 1.50 -3.90
C GLY A 216 27.05 0.98 -2.47
N VAL A 217 27.00 -0.33 -2.26
CA VAL A 217 26.97 -0.94 -0.93
C VAL A 217 28.32 -0.87 -0.22
N GLU A 218 29.41 -0.72 -0.97
CA GLU A 218 30.79 -0.83 -0.49
C GLU A 218 31.11 0.05 0.73
N PRO A 219 30.63 1.31 0.83
CA PRO A 219 30.89 2.17 2.00
C PRO A 219 30.21 1.69 3.28
N LEU A 220 29.25 0.77 3.18
CA LEU A 220 28.56 0.18 4.34
C LEU A 220 29.24 -1.08 4.86
N LEU A 221 30.15 -1.69 4.08
CA LEU A 221 30.79 -2.96 4.39
C LEU A 221 32.07 -2.75 5.21
N VAL A 222 31.88 -2.29 6.45
CA VAL A 222 32.95 -1.99 7.41
C VAL A 222 32.77 -2.84 8.67
N ALA A 223 33.87 -3.36 9.22
CA ALA A 223 33.85 -4.10 10.48
C ALA A 223 33.20 -3.26 11.60
N GLY A 224 32.36 -3.90 12.42
CA GLY A 224 31.63 -3.25 13.51
C GLY A 224 30.48 -2.33 13.10
N GLN A 225 30.22 -2.17 11.80
CA GLN A 225 29.10 -1.35 11.32
C GLN A 225 27.76 -2.09 11.48
N THR A 226 26.73 -1.35 11.89
CA THR A 226 25.34 -1.79 11.90
C THR A 226 24.59 -1.09 10.77
N VAL A 227 24.00 -1.85 9.87
CA VAL A 227 23.15 -1.37 8.77
C VAL A 227 21.70 -1.78 9.08
N LEU A 228 20.83 -0.82 9.31
CA LEU A 228 19.39 -1.02 9.49
C LEU A 228 18.69 -0.79 8.14
N VAL A 229 17.76 -1.64 7.74
CA VAL A 229 17.01 -1.48 6.48
C VAL A 229 15.51 -1.54 6.73
N ALA A 230 14.79 -0.53 6.24
CA ALA A 230 13.34 -0.41 6.35
C ALA A 230 12.62 -1.45 5.48
N ASP A 231 12.17 -2.54 6.09
CA ASP A 231 11.51 -3.65 5.42
C ASP A 231 10.05 -3.30 5.03
N PRO A 232 9.68 -3.32 3.73
CA PRO A 232 8.29 -3.15 3.29
C PRO A 232 7.41 -4.38 3.59
N LEU A 233 7.99 -5.44 4.16
CA LEU A 233 7.41 -6.71 4.59
C LEU A 233 6.88 -7.55 3.43
N GLY A 234 7.12 -8.87 3.48
CA GLY A 234 6.53 -9.83 2.54
C GLY A 234 6.83 -9.56 1.06
N THR A 235 8.02 -9.02 0.76
CA THR A 235 8.52 -8.83 -0.61
C THR A 235 9.60 -9.87 -0.94
N ARG A 236 9.86 -10.10 -2.23
CA ARG A 236 10.96 -10.97 -2.67
C ARG A 236 12.28 -10.21 -2.76
N GLU A 237 12.21 -8.93 -3.13
CA GLU A 237 13.35 -8.14 -3.55
C GLU A 237 14.25 -7.75 -2.36
N LEU A 238 13.67 -7.44 -1.20
CA LEU A 238 14.49 -7.07 -0.04
C LEU A 238 15.28 -8.27 0.53
N PRO A 239 14.69 -9.45 0.78
CA PRO A 239 15.48 -10.61 1.20
C PRO A 239 16.57 -11.02 0.19
N ASP A 240 16.29 -10.90 -1.12
CA ASP A 240 17.28 -11.16 -2.18
C ASP A 240 18.42 -10.13 -2.18
N ALA A 241 18.12 -8.84 -2.04
CA ALA A 241 19.13 -7.79 -1.89
C ALA A 241 19.94 -7.97 -0.59
N ALA A 242 19.31 -8.37 0.52
CA ALA A 242 19.99 -8.68 1.75
C ALA A 242 20.97 -9.86 1.58
N ALA A 243 20.55 -10.93 0.89
CA ALA A 243 21.42 -12.07 0.59
C ALA A 243 22.65 -11.64 -0.24
N ARG A 244 22.46 -10.74 -1.21
CA ARG A 244 23.58 -10.12 -1.94
C ARG A 244 24.54 -9.40 -1.01
N MET A 245 24.02 -8.57 -0.11
CA MET A 245 24.84 -7.81 0.83
C MET A 245 25.62 -8.73 1.80
N LEU A 246 25.04 -9.87 2.22
CA LEU A 246 25.75 -10.88 2.99
C LEU A 246 26.94 -11.43 2.18
N CYS A 247 26.73 -11.79 0.91
CA CYS A 247 27.80 -12.25 0.05
C CYS A 247 28.91 -11.20 -0.10
N ASP A 248 28.57 -9.94 -0.33
CA ASP A 248 29.57 -8.87 -0.46
C ASP A 248 30.36 -8.63 0.84
N ALA A 249 29.70 -8.73 2.00
CA ALA A 249 30.36 -8.64 3.30
C ALA A 249 31.32 -9.82 3.55
N THR A 250 30.90 -11.05 3.25
CA THR A 250 31.74 -12.24 3.39
C THR A 250 32.91 -12.29 2.41
N ALA A 251 32.75 -11.78 1.19
CA ALA A 251 33.83 -11.62 0.22
C ALA A 251 34.94 -10.68 0.73
N ARG A 252 34.58 -9.73 1.61
CA ARG A 252 35.51 -8.86 2.34
C ARG A 252 36.05 -9.47 3.63
N LYS A 253 35.72 -10.74 3.91
CA LYS A 253 36.14 -11.50 5.10
C LYS A 253 35.68 -10.86 6.41
N LEU A 254 34.56 -10.13 6.38
CA LEU A 254 33.94 -9.61 7.60
C LEU A 254 33.23 -10.77 8.33
N PRO A 255 33.27 -10.81 9.67
CA PRO A 255 32.26 -11.56 10.42
C PRO A 255 30.90 -10.90 10.16
N VAL A 256 29.90 -11.69 9.78
CA VAL A 256 28.59 -11.19 9.35
C VAL A 256 27.51 -11.68 10.31
N ALA A 257 26.62 -10.78 10.66
CA ALA A 257 25.41 -11.08 11.42
C ALA A 257 24.19 -10.59 10.66
N LEU A 258 23.24 -11.49 10.40
CA LEU A 258 21.93 -11.14 9.88
C LEU A 258 20.93 -11.15 11.04
N ALA A 259 20.36 -9.99 11.33
CA ALA A 259 19.31 -9.82 12.32
C ALA A 259 17.95 -9.68 11.65
N LEU A 260 17.02 -10.54 12.06
CA LEU A 260 15.66 -10.61 11.53
C LEU A 260 14.65 -10.29 12.63
N SER A 261 13.58 -9.57 12.26
CA SER A 261 12.43 -9.27 13.13
C SER A 261 11.59 -10.54 13.39
N VAL A 262 12.23 -11.51 14.02
CA VAL A 262 11.72 -12.78 14.53
C VAL A 262 11.85 -12.74 16.06
N PRO A 263 10.87 -13.25 16.84
CA PRO A 263 10.93 -13.25 18.29
C PRO A 263 12.21 -13.88 18.83
N SER A 264 12.87 -13.22 19.77
CA SER A 264 14.12 -13.69 20.38
C SER A 264 14.02 -15.08 21.02
N VAL A 265 12.82 -15.51 21.41
CA VAL A 265 12.54 -16.88 21.89
C VAL A 265 12.83 -17.96 20.85
N ASP A 266 12.81 -17.62 19.55
CA ASP A 266 13.06 -18.53 18.43
C ASP A 266 14.54 -18.61 18.03
N GLN A 267 15.44 -17.90 18.72
CA GLN A 267 16.87 -17.87 18.42
C GLN A 267 17.48 -19.29 18.34
N ALA A 268 17.14 -20.16 19.29
CA ALA A 268 17.67 -21.52 19.32
C ALA A 268 17.25 -22.35 18.09
N ALA A 269 16.03 -22.15 17.58
CA ALA A 269 15.56 -22.84 16.38
C ALA A 269 16.30 -22.35 15.12
N LEU A 270 16.57 -21.04 15.03
CA LEU A 270 17.39 -20.48 13.95
C LEU A 270 18.83 -20.98 14.00
N ASP A 271 19.44 -21.01 15.19
CA ASP A 271 20.81 -21.51 15.38
C ASP A 271 20.92 -23.01 15.01
N GLU A 272 19.91 -23.80 15.38
CA GLU A 272 19.83 -25.22 15.01
C GLU A 272 19.76 -25.40 13.48
N TYR A 273 18.90 -24.65 12.79
CA TYR A 273 18.84 -24.69 11.32
C TYR A 273 20.15 -24.23 10.68
N LEU A 274 20.75 -23.16 11.21
CA LEU A 274 21.99 -22.58 10.69
C LEU A 274 23.19 -23.55 10.83
N ALA A 275 23.16 -24.45 11.81
CA ALA A 275 24.15 -25.50 12.01
C ALA A 275 23.86 -26.80 11.24
N SER A 276 22.67 -26.93 10.65
CA SER A 276 22.20 -28.14 9.97
C SER A 276 22.71 -28.28 8.53
N ALA A 277 22.37 -29.40 7.90
CA ALA A 277 22.62 -29.64 6.48
C ALA A 277 21.69 -28.82 5.56
N GLY A 278 20.63 -28.20 6.10
CA GLY A 278 19.63 -27.44 5.31
C GLY A 278 18.70 -28.33 4.48
N SER A 279 18.54 -29.60 4.88
CA SER A 279 17.62 -30.52 4.21
C SER A 279 16.16 -30.13 4.45
N GLY A 280 15.24 -30.68 3.64
CA GLY A 280 13.79 -30.51 3.87
C GLY A 280 13.38 -30.79 5.33
N PRO A 281 13.79 -31.92 5.94
CA PRO A 281 13.56 -32.19 7.35
C PRO A 281 14.15 -31.16 8.33
N ASP A 282 15.31 -30.59 8.03
CA ASP A 282 15.91 -29.53 8.87
C ASP A 282 15.06 -28.26 8.83
N LEU A 283 14.55 -27.89 7.64
CA LEU A 283 13.66 -26.74 7.50
C LEU A 283 12.31 -27.01 8.19
N GLU A 284 11.71 -28.18 7.99
CA GLU A 284 10.48 -28.55 8.69
C GLU A 284 10.66 -28.47 10.20
N ARG A 285 11.82 -28.89 10.72
CA ARG A 285 12.14 -28.78 12.14
C ARG A 285 12.21 -27.32 12.61
N LEU A 286 12.83 -26.41 11.86
CA LEU A 286 12.78 -24.96 12.15
C LEU A 286 11.34 -24.46 12.24
N LEU A 287 10.52 -24.77 11.23
CA LEU A 287 9.14 -24.32 11.13
C LEU A 287 8.23 -24.92 12.21
N VAL A 288 8.56 -26.11 12.71
CA VAL A 288 7.85 -26.74 13.83
C VAL A 288 8.22 -26.07 15.15
N LEU A 289 9.52 -25.84 15.39
CA LEU A 289 10.03 -25.29 16.65
C LEU A 289 9.68 -23.81 16.85
N SER A 290 9.60 -23.04 15.77
CA SER A 290 9.24 -21.62 15.83
C SER A 290 7.74 -21.42 15.56
N ASP A 291 7.00 -20.98 16.58
CA ASP A 291 5.57 -20.66 16.46
C ASP A 291 5.34 -19.47 15.52
N PHE A 292 6.33 -18.58 15.36
CA PHE A 292 6.30 -17.41 14.49
C PHE A 292 5.90 -17.75 13.04
N PHE A 293 6.51 -18.79 12.47
CA PHE A 293 6.21 -19.23 11.09
C PHE A 293 4.87 -19.96 10.96
N ARG A 294 4.20 -20.29 12.08
CA ARG A 294 2.94 -21.06 12.11
C ARG A 294 1.72 -20.26 12.56
N ARG A 295 1.87 -18.98 12.89
CA ARG A 295 0.77 -18.11 13.33
C ARG A 295 -0.38 -18.05 12.34
N VAL A 296 -1.60 -17.81 12.84
CA VAL A 296 -2.78 -17.55 12.00
C VAL A 296 -2.50 -16.42 11.02
N ASP A 297 -2.04 -15.29 11.56
CA ASP A 297 -1.81 -14.08 10.82
C ASP A 297 -0.33 -13.99 10.49
N GLN A 298 -0.03 -14.07 9.19
CA GLN A 298 1.32 -14.04 8.66
C GLN A 298 1.54 -12.65 8.04
N ASP A 299 2.34 -11.80 8.68
CA ASP A 299 2.48 -10.39 8.32
C ASP A 299 3.58 -10.10 7.28
N GLY A 300 4.07 -11.14 6.60
CA GLY A 300 5.13 -11.04 5.60
C GLY A 300 6.55 -11.29 6.14
N ARG A 301 6.76 -11.20 7.46
CA ARG A 301 8.07 -11.48 8.10
C ARG A 301 8.41 -12.97 8.15
N SER A 302 7.40 -13.83 8.02
CA SER A 302 7.49 -15.29 7.96
C SER A 302 7.39 -15.82 6.51
N SER A 303 7.80 -15.01 5.54
CA SER A 303 7.66 -15.34 4.11
C SER A 303 8.74 -16.28 3.59
N ALA A 304 8.47 -16.93 2.45
CA ALA A 304 9.42 -17.80 1.76
C ALA A 304 10.74 -17.08 1.41
N GLY A 305 10.67 -15.80 1.03
CA GLY A 305 11.84 -14.96 0.79
C GLY A 305 12.77 -14.84 2.01
N VAL A 306 12.21 -14.71 3.21
CA VAL A 306 13.00 -14.70 4.46
C VAL A 306 13.64 -16.06 4.71
N ILE A 307 12.93 -17.18 4.44
CA ILE A 307 13.52 -18.52 4.54
C ILE A 307 14.66 -18.71 3.53
N HIS A 308 14.52 -18.21 2.29
CA HIS A 308 15.61 -18.22 1.31
C HIS A 308 16.82 -17.40 1.78
N LEU A 309 16.61 -16.27 2.45
CA LEU A 309 17.69 -15.48 3.04
C LEU A 309 18.39 -16.23 4.20
N ILE A 310 17.62 -16.88 5.07
CA ILE A 310 18.16 -17.75 6.14
C ILE A 310 19.00 -18.89 5.53
N GLU A 311 18.52 -19.51 4.46
CA GLU A 311 19.26 -20.56 3.75
C GLU A 311 20.53 -20.03 3.07
N ALA A 312 20.51 -18.83 2.50
CA ALA A 312 21.71 -18.19 1.96
C ALA A 312 22.75 -17.94 3.07
N ALA A 313 22.32 -17.49 4.25
CA ALA A 313 23.19 -17.32 5.41
C ALA A 313 23.80 -18.67 5.87
N ARG A 314 23.00 -19.75 5.90
CA ARG A 314 23.47 -21.10 6.20
C ARG A 314 24.53 -21.58 5.22
N ARG A 315 24.30 -21.42 3.91
CA ARG A 315 25.26 -21.81 2.86
C ARG A 315 26.57 -21.04 2.96
N LEU A 316 26.52 -19.74 3.24
CA LEU A 316 27.73 -18.95 3.51
C LEU A 316 28.49 -19.52 4.73
N ARG A 317 27.77 -19.91 5.79
CA ARG A 317 28.39 -20.53 6.97
C ARG A 317 29.06 -21.86 6.65
N THR A 318 28.42 -22.74 5.87
CA THR A 318 29.00 -24.04 5.49
C THR A 318 30.23 -23.90 4.59
N GLN A 319 30.35 -22.77 3.88
CA GLN A 319 31.56 -22.41 3.12
C GLN A 319 32.70 -21.87 4.00
N GLY A 320 32.52 -21.84 5.33
CA GLY A 320 33.54 -21.41 6.29
C GLY A 320 33.53 -19.91 6.59
N HIS A 321 32.52 -19.17 6.12
CA HIS A 321 32.35 -17.77 6.53
C HIS A 321 31.80 -17.68 7.96
N ALA A 322 32.24 -16.67 8.70
CA ALA A 322 31.72 -16.37 10.03
C ALA A 322 30.34 -15.70 9.90
N ILE A 323 29.27 -16.50 9.93
CA ILE A 323 27.88 -16.05 9.83
C ILE A 323 27.11 -16.39 11.11
N SER A 324 26.37 -15.41 11.63
CA SER A 324 25.40 -15.57 12.71
C SER A 324 24.01 -15.08 12.29
N LEU A 325 22.97 -15.71 12.83
CA LEU A 325 21.59 -15.21 12.78
C LEU A 325 21.21 -14.60 14.12
N VAL A 326 20.41 -13.54 14.12
CA VAL A 326 19.93 -12.88 15.34
C VAL A 326 18.41 -12.66 15.23
N ALA A 327 17.63 -13.37 16.04
CA ALA A 327 16.24 -13.05 16.31
C ALA A 327 16.17 -12.00 17.41
N PHE A 328 15.61 -10.84 17.11
CA PHE A 328 15.64 -9.70 18.05
C PHE A 328 14.27 -9.20 18.48
N ASP A 329 13.18 -9.65 17.86
CA ASP A 329 11.84 -9.13 18.17
C ASP A 329 11.28 -9.65 19.50
N SER A 330 10.21 -9.02 19.98
CA SER A 330 9.45 -9.47 21.13
C SER A 330 8.46 -10.58 20.77
N ASN A 331 8.11 -11.41 21.77
CA ASN A 331 7.01 -12.38 21.66
C ASN A 331 5.70 -11.90 22.34
N GLY A 332 5.65 -10.66 22.85
CA GLY A 332 4.42 -10.17 23.50
C GLY A 332 4.39 -8.69 23.85
N ALA A 333 5.52 -7.97 23.82
CA ALA A 333 5.56 -6.54 24.05
C ALA A 333 4.99 -5.77 22.85
N SER A 334 4.48 -4.56 23.11
CA SER A 334 3.95 -3.66 22.08
C SER A 334 4.42 -2.22 22.31
N GLY A 335 4.30 -1.39 21.28
CA GLY A 335 4.73 0.01 21.31
C GLY A 335 6.18 0.16 21.79
N ASN A 336 6.43 1.13 22.67
CA ASN A 336 7.78 1.40 23.19
C ASN A 336 8.43 0.22 23.91
N ALA A 337 7.65 -0.63 24.60
CA ALA A 337 8.22 -1.80 25.28
C ALA A 337 8.80 -2.81 24.28
N ARG A 338 8.17 -2.93 23.10
CA ARG A 338 8.70 -3.72 21.98
C ARG A 338 9.97 -3.10 21.42
N GLU A 339 10.00 -1.78 21.19
CA GLU A 339 11.21 -1.07 20.72
C GLU A 339 12.39 -1.26 21.67
N GLU A 340 12.15 -1.21 22.98
CA GLU A 340 13.16 -1.40 24.01
C GLU A 340 13.70 -2.83 24.01
N GLU A 341 12.83 -3.84 23.92
CA GLU A 341 13.23 -5.25 23.84
C GLU A 341 14.05 -5.53 22.58
N MET A 342 13.59 -5.04 21.42
CA MET A 342 14.33 -5.14 20.16
C MET A 342 15.72 -4.52 20.24
N ALA A 343 15.80 -3.29 20.76
CA ALA A 343 17.07 -2.61 20.92
C ALA A 343 17.97 -3.35 21.91
N LYS A 344 17.45 -3.82 23.04
CA LYS A 344 18.21 -4.58 24.04
C LYS A 344 18.87 -5.81 23.45
N ASN A 345 18.14 -6.58 22.65
CA ASN A 345 18.65 -7.80 22.01
C ASN A 345 19.80 -7.48 21.03
N LEU A 346 19.65 -6.44 20.21
CA LEU A 346 20.68 -6.02 19.25
C LEU A 346 21.89 -5.36 19.92
N ILE A 347 21.69 -4.59 20.99
CA ILE A 347 22.77 -4.01 21.80
C ILE A 347 23.60 -5.14 22.43
N ALA A 348 22.96 -6.13 23.04
CA ALA A 348 23.64 -7.27 23.63
C ALA A 348 24.47 -8.04 22.59
N PHE A 349 23.90 -8.28 21.40
CA PHE A 349 24.63 -8.90 20.30
C PHE A 349 25.86 -8.09 19.87
N ARG A 350 25.70 -6.78 19.64
CA ARG A 350 26.79 -5.88 19.24
C ARG A 350 27.90 -5.83 20.29
N GLN A 351 27.57 -5.79 21.57
CA GLN A 351 28.56 -5.77 22.65
C GLN A 351 29.36 -7.08 22.71
N ALA A 352 28.73 -8.23 22.47
CA ALA A 352 29.41 -9.52 22.39
C ALA A 352 30.22 -9.69 21.09
N ASN A 353 29.85 -8.99 20.01
CA ASN A 353 30.43 -9.11 18.68
C ASN A 353 30.81 -7.74 18.11
N PRO A 354 31.79 -7.03 18.71
CA PRO A 354 32.10 -5.64 18.36
C PRO A 354 32.54 -5.48 16.91
N ASP A 355 33.19 -6.49 16.31
CA ASP A 355 33.74 -6.42 14.95
C ASP A 355 32.77 -6.91 13.86
N ALA A 356 31.63 -7.50 14.23
CA ALA A 356 30.70 -8.05 13.24
C ALA A 356 30.07 -6.96 12.38
N TRP A 357 29.99 -7.16 11.08
CA TRP A 357 29.10 -6.37 10.24
C TRP A 357 27.66 -6.89 10.43
N LEU A 358 26.78 -6.03 10.94
CA LEU A 358 25.41 -6.40 11.35
C LEU A 358 24.41 -5.80 10.37
N LEU A 359 23.69 -6.64 9.64
CA LEU A 359 22.55 -6.25 8.81
C LEU A 359 21.24 -6.54 9.55
N VAL A 360 20.40 -5.53 9.75
CA VAL A 360 19.13 -5.63 10.49
C VAL A 360 17.97 -5.31 9.55
N LEU A 361 17.00 -6.22 9.45
CA LEU A 361 15.77 -6.02 8.69
C LEU A 361 14.58 -5.89 9.66
N ALA A 362 13.88 -4.76 9.59
CA ALA A 362 12.63 -4.48 10.33
C ALA A 362 11.83 -3.37 9.64
N GLY A 363 10.54 -3.26 9.95
CA GLY A 363 9.70 -2.21 9.40
C GLY A 363 10.24 -0.79 9.62
N ASP A 364 9.86 0.11 8.70
CA ASP A 364 10.36 1.49 8.61
C ASP A 364 10.50 2.20 9.95
N VAL A 365 9.43 2.21 10.74
CA VAL A 365 9.36 2.96 12.00
C VAL A 365 10.42 2.47 13.00
N HIS A 366 10.71 1.17 13.03
CA HIS A 366 11.66 0.56 13.96
C HIS A 366 13.09 0.99 13.68
N VAL A 367 13.46 1.13 12.40
CA VAL A 367 14.85 1.35 11.98
C VAL A 367 15.26 2.83 11.95
N ARG A 368 14.34 3.76 12.17
CA ARG A 368 14.64 5.20 12.25
C ARG A 368 15.63 5.49 13.38
N THR A 369 16.64 6.33 13.13
CA THR A 369 17.65 6.68 14.13
C THR A 369 17.30 7.95 14.93
N VAL A 370 16.11 8.49 14.73
CA VAL A 370 15.54 9.64 15.45
C VAL A 370 14.10 9.30 15.84
N GLY A 371 13.48 10.11 16.71
CA GLY A 371 12.07 9.95 17.08
C GLY A 371 11.11 10.16 15.91
N VAL A 372 9.83 9.89 16.14
CA VAL A 372 8.74 10.15 15.19
C VAL A 372 8.02 11.47 15.52
N ASP A 373 7.35 12.05 14.53
CA ASP A 373 6.63 13.32 14.63
C ASP A 373 5.23 13.20 15.21
N TRP A 374 4.59 12.03 15.07
CA TRP A 374 3.22 11.76 15.51
C TRP A 374 3.09 11.31 16.97
N ASP A 375 4.18 10.87 17.62
CA ASP A 375 4.24 10.54 19.04
C ASP A 375 5.63 10.83 19.60
N SER A 376 5.76 11.92 20.35
CA SER A 376 7.02 12.35 20.95
C SER A 376 7.56 11.40 22.04
N LYS A 377 6.74 10.47 22.52
CA LYS A 377 7.15 9.44 23.49
C LYS A 377 7.63 8.18 22.80
N PHE A 378 7.32 7.97 21.53
CA PHE A 378 7.76 6.80 20.79
C PHE A 378 9.24 6.93 20.42
N GLU A 379 10.07 6.02 20.92
CA GLU A 379 11.50 5.99 20.67
C GLU A 379 11.85 4.70 19.89
N PRO A 380 12.09 4.81 18.57
CA PRO A 380 12.42 3.68 17.70
C PRO A 380 13.64 2.87 18.16
N MET A 381 13.65 1.59 17.86
CA MET A 381 14.81 0.70 18.04
C MET A 381 16.11 1.31 17.47
N GLY A 382 16.09 1.88 16.26
CA GLY A 382 17.25 2.50 15.63
C GLY A 382 17.80 3.71 16.40
N ALA A 383 16.92 4.51 17.00
CA ALA A 383 17.28 5.64 17.85
C ALA A 383 17.93 5.16 19.16
N ARG A 384 17.34 4.13 19.78
CA ARG A 384 17.88 3.48 21.00
C ARG A 384 19.28 2.91 20.75
N LEU A 385 19.47 2.22 19.62
CA LEU A 385 20.77 1.67 19.22
C LEU A 385 21.82 2.76 19.07
N THR A 386 21.50 3.83 18.35
CA THR A 386 22.41 4.96 18.09
C THR A 386 22.84 5.63 19.40
N LYS A 387 21.91 5.77 20.35
CA LYS A 387 22.18 6.35 21.67
C LYS A 387 23.03 5.43 22.56
N ALA A 388 22.76 4.13 22.55
CA ALA A 388 23.45 3.16 23.41
C ALA A 388 24.85 2.78 22.91
N LEU A 389 25.11 2.95 21.61
CA LEU A 389 26.35 2.52 20.96
C LEU A 389 27.04 3.69 20.23
N PRO A 390 27.42 4.78 20.93
CA PRO A 390 27.97 5.98 20.29
C PRO A 390 29.31 5.74 19.58
N SER A 391 30.01 4.67 19.93
CA SER A 391 31.28 4.26 19.32
C SER A 391 31.12 3.25 18.17
N SER A 392 29.90 2.76 17.90
CA SER A 392 29.63 1.84 16.79
C SER A 392 28.81 2.54 15.70
N PRO A 393 29.28 2.59 14.45
CA PRO A 393 28.53 3.25 13.38
C PRO A 393 27.19 2.55 13.11
N VAL A 394 26.09 3.28 13.26
CA VAL A 394 24.73 2.86 12.84
C VAL A 394 24.35 3.64 11.58
N LYS A 395 23.97 2.94 10.51
CA LYS A 395 23.44 3.53 9.28
C LYS A 395 22.08 2.91 8.98
N ALA A 396 21.06 3.74 8.87
CA ALA A 396 19.73 3.32 8.47
C ALA A 396 19.50 3.61 6.98
N LEU A 397 18.95 2.64 6.26
CA LEU A 397 18.54 2.77 4.87
C LEU A 397 17.02 2.66 4.78
N GLU A 398 16.43 3.63 4.10
CA GLU A 398 15.05 3.53 3.65
C GLU A 398 15.00 2.68 2.37
N VAL A 399 13.86 2.05 2.07
CA VAL A 399 13.69 1.31 0.81
C VAL A 399 12.97 2.18 -0.22
N GLY A 400 13.66 2.41 -1.34
CA GLY A 400 13.09 3.04 -2.53
C GLY A 400 12.60 1.98 -3.52
N PHE A 401 11.42 2.19 -4.08
CA PHE A 401 10.80 1.19 -4.96
C PHE A 401 9.81 1.82 -5.95
N THR A 402 9.41 1.03 -6.95
CA THR A 402 8.27 1.33 -7.83
C THR A 402 7.06 0.51 -7.40
N ARG A 403 5.86 1.00 -7.72
CA ARG A 403 4.59 0.35 -7.35
C ARG A 403 4.59 -1.14 -7.70
N GLY A 404 4.22 -1.95 -6.72
CA GLY A 404 4.25 -3.40 -6.84
C GLY A 404 3.20 -4.06 -5.97
N ILE A 405 3.51 -5.26 -5.51
CA ILE A 405 2.68 -6.03 -4.58
C ILE A 405 3.54 -6.63 -3.48
N HIS A 406 2.95 -6.84 -2.31
CA HIS A 406 3.57 -7.53 -1.19
C HIS A 406 2.55 -8.42 -0.46
N TYR A 407 3.00 -9.37 0.36
CA TYR A 407 2.13 -10.10 1.27
C TYR A 407 2.22 -9.48 2.66
N ALA A 408 1.14 -8.90 3.14
CA ALA A 408 1.13 -8.20 4.42
C ALA A 408 -0.22 -8.34 5.11
N CYS A 409 -0.25 -8.06 6.41
CA CYS A 409 -1.49 -7.89 7.15
C CYS A 409 -1.85 -6.41 7.23
N ARG A 410 -3.13 -6.07 7.07
CA ARG A 410 -3.66 -4.70 7.27
C ARG A 410 -5.08 -4.75 7.83
N PHE A 411 -5.58 -3.62 8.32
CA PHE A 411 -7.01 -3.50 8.55
C PHE A 411 -7.74 -3.23 7.23
N ASN A 412 -8.72 -4.05 6.90
CA ASN A 412 -9.63 -3.76 5.79
C ASN A 412 -10.67 -2.70 6.19
N VAL A 413 -11.54 -2.31 5.26
CA VAL A 413 -12.59 -1.29 5.50
C VAL A 413 -13.61 -1.67 6.57
N TRP A 414 -13.68 -2.96 6.93
CA TRP A 414 -14.53 -3.48 8.00
C TRP A 414 -13.78 -3.65 9.33
N GLN A 415 -12.58 -3.06 9.46
CA GLN A 415 -11.73 -3.12 10.66
C GLN A 415 -11.31 -4.53 11.07
N GLN A 416 -11.30 -5.46 10.10
CA GLN A 416 -10.79 -6.82 10.31
C GLN A 416 -9.36 -6.89 9.81
N VAL A 417 -8.54 -7.71 10.50
CA VAL A 417 -7.21 -8.05 10.02
C VAL A 417 -7.37 -8.89 8.74
N ASP A 418 -6.80 -8.39 7.66
CA ASP A 418 -6.76 -9.02 6.35
C ASP A 418 -5.29 -9.24 5.99
N CYS A 419 -4.88 -10.49 5.86
CA CYS A 419 -3.52 -10.89 5.53
C CYS A 419 -3.52 -11.58 4.16
N ASP A 420 -3.15 -10.84 3.12
CA ASP A 420 -3.16 -11.32 1.75
C ASP A 420 -2.11 -10.56 0.92
N VAL A 421 -2.09 -10.82 -0.39
CA VAL A 421 -1.37 -10.02 -1.36
C VAL A 421 -2.09 -8.68 -1.53
N HIS A 422 -1.40 -7.61 -1.14
CA HIS A 422 -1.85 -6.23 -1.29
C HIS A 422 -0.98 -5.47 -2.30
N GLY A 423 -1.57 -4.44 -2.88
CA GLY A 423 -0.84 -3.46 -3.68
C GLY A 423 -0.04 -2.56 -2.75
N ILE A 424 1.22 -2.32 -3.09
CA ILE A 424 2.08 -1.38 -2.38
C ILE A 424 2.56 -0.30 -3.34
N ASN A 425 2.36 0.95 -2.96
CA ASN A 425 2.73 2.12 -3.73
C ASN A 425 3.67 3.01 -2.90
N PRO A 426 4.79 3.50 -3.47
CA PRO A 426 5.70 4.37 -2.74
C PRO A 426 5.09 5.77 -2.54
N THR A 427 5.46 6.42 -1.44
CA THR A 427 5.28 7.88 -1.29
C THR A 427 6.13 8.62 -2.33
N ALA A 428 5.91 9.93 -2.49
CA ALA A 428 6.70 10.71 -3.43
C ALA A 428 8.20 10.69 -3.07
N GLU A 429 8.51 10.68 -1.78
CA GLU A 429 9.87 10.79 -1.24
C GLU A 429 10.73 9.54 -1.52
N VAL A 430 10.09 8.36 -1.52
CA VAL A 430 10.76 7.05 -1.69
C VAL A 430 10.54 6.43 -3.06
N ARG A 431 9.81 7.13 -3.94
CA ARG A 431 9.56 6.68 -5.30
C ARG A 431 10.87 6.52 -6.06
N GLN A 432 11.02 5.37 -6.68
CA GLN A 432 12.11 5.09 -7.59
C GLN A 432 11.72 5.44 -9.03
N GLU A 433 12.66 6.01 -9.77
CA GLU A 433 12.50 6.17 -11.21
C GLU A 433 12.55 4.81 -11.92
N PRO A 434 11.72 4.58 -12.95
CA PRO A 434 11.78 3.36 -13.76
C PRO A 434 13.20 3.04 -14.22
N ASP A 435 13.50 1.76 -14.37
CA ASP A 435 14.80 1.24 -14.86
C ASP A 435 16.03 1.63 -14.02
N THR A 436 15.85 2.23 -12.84
CA THR A 436 16.95 2.43 -11.89
C THR A 436 17.45 1.06 -11.40
N PRO A 437 18.75 0.74 -11.54
CA PRO A 437 19.28 -0.53 -11.07
C PRO A 437 19.25 -0.59 -9.54
N ARG A 438 19.35 -1.81 -8.99
CA ARG A 438 19.48 -2.00 -7.54
C ARG A 438 20.74 -1.31 -7.03
N LYS A 439 20.57 -0.36 -6.11
CA LYS A 439 21.67 0.44 -5.59
C LYS A 439 21.39 1.00 -4.20
N VAL A 440 22.45 1.21 -3.45
CA VAL A 440 22.47 2.06 -2.26
C VAL A 440 22.91 3.46 -2.67
N LEU A 441 22.09 4.45 -2.29
CA LEU A 441 22.44 5.87 -2.37
C LEU A 441 22.55 6.42 -0.96
N LEU A 442 23.77 6.73 -0.50
CA LEU A 442 23.98 7.38 0.79
C LEU A 442 23.74 8.90 0.68
N PHE A 443 23.14 9.46 1.71
CA PHE A 443 22.95 10.89 1.86
C PHE A 443 24.20 11.54 2.47
N ALA A 444 24.35 12.85 2.29
CA ALA A 444 25.45 13.61 2.90
C ALA A 444 25.41 13.60 4.44
N GLY A 445 24.21 13.43 5.01
CA GLY A 445 23.95 13.27 6.43
C GLY A 445 22.58 12.61 6.66
N PRO A 446 22.21 12.28 7.90
CA PRO A 446 20.89 11.72 8.18
C PRO A 446 19.79 12.71 7.76
N GLY A 447 18.77 12.19 7.08
CA GLY A 447 17.56 12.92 6.74
C GLY A 447 16.68 13.21 7.96
N GLN A 448 15.57 13.90 7.75
CA GLN A 448 14.65 14.31 8.84
C GLN A 448 14.07 13.11 9.62
N THR A 449 13.93 11.96 8.96
CA THR A 449 13.44 10.70 9.55
C THR A 449 14.57 9.80 10.09
N GLY A 450 15.82 10.27 10.08
CA GLY A 450 16.98 9.51 10.58
C GLY A 450 17.59 8.51 9.59
N PHE A 451 17.08 8.44 8.36
CA PHE A 451 17.72 7.63 7.32
C PHE A 451 19.00 8.27 6.80
N HIS A 452 20.02 7.44 6.62
CA HIS A 452 21.35 7.83 6.15
C HIS A 452 21.54 7.58 4.66
N GLY A 453 20.57 6.94 4.02
CA GLY A 453 20.57 6.62 2.60
C GLY A 453 19.33 5.84 2.22
N ARG A 454 19.31 5.39 0.96
CA ARG A 454 18.21 4.62 0.39
C ARG A 454 18.74 3.41 -0.37
N LEU A 455 18.10 2.26 -0.16
CA LEU A 455 18.27 1.06 -0.96
C LEU A 455 17.14 1.00 -2.01
N TYR A 456 17.50 1.16 -3.27
CA TYR A 456 16.57 1.07 -4.40
C TYR A 456 16.43 -0.38 -4.86
N LEU A 457 15.20 -0.88 -4.92
CA LEU A 457 14.90 -2.30 -5.23
C LEU A 457 14.15 -2.50 -6.56
N GLY A 458 13.60 -1.44 -7.15
CA GLY A 458 12.76 -1.54 -8.34
C GLY A 458 11.33 -1.93 -8.00
N GLN A 459 10.69 -2.69 -8.89
CA GLN A 459 9.32 -3.14 -8.70
C GLN A 459 9.24 -4.26 -7.66
N LEU A 460 8.36 -4.11 -6.68
CA LEU A 460 8.17 -5.11 -5.63
C LEU A 460 7.21 -6.22 -6.05
N SER A 461 7.54 -7.45 -5.66
CA SER A 461 6.70 -8.63 -5.84
C SER A 461 6.47 -9.36 -4.52
N ALA A 462 5.33 -10.03 -4.40
CA ALA A 462 4.91 -10.64 -3.15
C ALA A 462 5.67 -11.93 -2.85
N SER A 463 6.20 -12.02 -1.64
CA SER A 463 6.75 -13.21 -1.03
C SER A 463 5.70 -13.80 -0.09
N LEU A 464 5.08 -14.91 -0.49
CA LEU A 464 4.02 -15.56 0.29
C LEU A 464 4.59 -16.19 1.57
N PRO A 465 3.77 -16.42 2.61
CA PRO A 465 4.16 -17.20 3.78
C PRO A 465 4.74 -18.55 3.39
N VAL A 466 5.80 -18.97 4.07
CA VAL A 466 6.41 -20.30 3.83
C VAL A 466 5.41 -21.43 4.10
N LEU A 467 4.54 -21.23 5.09
CA LEU A 467 3.43 -22.12 5.38
C LEU A 467 2.12 -21.44 5.00
N GLN A 468 1.44 -21.98 4.00
CA GLN A 468 0.11 -21.54 3.62
C GLN A 468 -0.93 -22.41 4.32
N ARG A 469 -1.96 -21.77 4.88
CA ARG A 469 -3.14 -22.50 5.31
C ARG A 469 -3.81 -23.08 4.07
N ALA A 470 -4.22 -24.35 4.12
CA ALA A 470 -5.12 -24.90 3.12
C ALA A 470 -6.34 -23.97 3.03
N ALA A 471 -6.64 -23.46 1.83
CA ALA A 471 -7.72 -22.51 1.62
C ALA A 471 -9.00 -23.08 2.26
N ARG A 472 -9.64 -22.28 3.13
CA ARG A 472 -10.94 -22.65 3.70
C ARG A 472 -11.89 -22.74 2.50
N ALA A 473 -12.41 -23.94 2.22
CA ALA A 473 -13.43 -24.10 1.18
C ALA A 473 -14.56 -23.09 1.48
N PRO A 474 -15.09 -22.38 0.47
CA PRO A 474 -16.17 -21.42 0.69
C PRO A 474 -17.30 -22.15 1.41
N GLU A 475 -17.68 -21.65 2.59
CA GLU A 475 -18.87 -22.14 3.29
C GLU A 475 -20.05 -21.92 2.34
N ALA A 476 -20.67 -23.01 1.90
CA ALA A 476 -21.88 -22.94 1.10
C ALA A 476 -22.90 -22.08 1.86
N PRO A 477 -23.59 -21.14 1.18
CA PRO A 477 -24.54 -20.26 1.86
C PRO A 477 -25.57 -21.12 2.59
N ALA A 478 -25.74 -20.84 3.88
CA ALA A 478 -26.72 -21.53 4.71
C ALA A 478 -28.08 -21.41 4.03
N VAL A 479 -28.61 -22.55 3.58
CA VAL A 479 -29.96 -22.64 3.01
C VAL A 479 -30.92 -22.23 4.12
N MET A 480 -31.47 -21.02 4.02
CA MET A 480 -32.62 -20.61 4.81
C MET A 480 -33.80 -21.51 4.40
N HIS A 481 -34.01 -22.60 5.15
CA HIS A 481 -35.26 -23.35 5.06
C HIS A 481 -36.38 -22.53 5.70
N GLY A 482 -37.02 -21.71 4.89
CA GLY A 482 -38.40 -21.29 5.13
C GLY A 482 -39.31 -22.50 4.90
N ALA A 483 -39.86 -23.07 5.97
CA ALA A 483 -41.00 -23.96 5.89
C ALA A 483 -42.18 -23.30 6.61
N VAL A 484 -43.06 -22.74 5.79
CA VAL A 484 -44.44 -22.40 6.16
C VAL A 484 -45.17 -23.71 6.44
N THR A 485 -45.71 -23.87 7.65
CA THR A 485 -46.78 -24.84 7.91
C THR A 485 -47.91 -24.16 8.67
N ALA A 486 -49.05 -24.04 7.99
CA ALA A 486 -50.32 -23.60 8.56
C ALA A 486 -50.85 -24.62 9.60
N PRO A 487 -51.63 -24.18 10.61
CA PRO A 487 -52.07 -25.04 11.69
C PRO A 487 -53.32 -25.85 11.31
N GLY A 488 -53.20 -27.18 11.40
CA GLY A 488 -54.30 -28.13 11.31
C GLY A 488 -54.97 -28.37 12.66
N THR A 489 -56.27 -28.05 12.70
CA THR A 489 -57.37 -28.67 13.47
C THR A 489 -57.07 -29.48 14.74
N THR A 490 -57.55 -28.91 15.84
CA THR A 490 -57.74 -29.44 17.19
C THR A 490 -58.69 -30.64 17.27
N ALA A 491 -58.34 -31.64 18.09
CA ALA A 491 -59.31 -32.51 18.77
C ALA A 491 -58.80 -32.96 20.17
N ALA A 492 -59.34 -32.27 21.18
CA ALA A 492 -59.76 -32.70 22.52
C ALA A 492 -58.90 -33.65 23.38
N LYS A 493 -58.57 -33.18 24.59
CA LYS A 493 -58.70 -33.96 25.84
C LYS A 493 -59.22 -33.05 26.98
N PRO A 494 -59.97 -33.60 27.95
CA PRO A 494 -60.83 -32.83 28.85
C PRO A 494 -60.11 -32.36 30.13
N SER A 495 -60.51 -31.19 30.62
CA SER A 495 -60.15 -30.67 31.96
C SER A 495 -60.76 -31.48 33.09
N PRO A 496 -60.11 -31.43 34.26
CA PRO A 496 -60.89 -31.09 35.45
C PRO A 496 -60.18 -30.05 36.34
N TRP A 497 -61.00 -29.15 36.89
CA TRP A 497 -60.77 -28.11 37.93
C TRP A 497 -60.18 -26.78 37.49
#